data_AF-A0AAD6B0A1-F1
#
_entry.id   AF-A0AAD6B0A1-F1
#
_cell.length_a   1.000
_cell.length_b   1.000
_cell.length_c   1.000
_cell.angle_alpha   90.00
_cell.angle_beta   90.00
_cell.angle_gamma   90.00
#
_symmetry.space_group_name_H-M   'P 1'
#
loop_
_entity.id
_entity.type
_entity.pdbx_description
1 polymer ?
#
loop_
_entity_poly.entity_id
_entity_poly.type
_entity_poly.pdbx_seq_one_letter_code
_entity_poly.pdbx_strand_id
1 'polypeptide(L)'
;MAAQGDRGVPLSTLSPKYLHANSTSHTWPFSAIAELIDNAYDPDVNAKQFWIDKIVVKDEDCLSFMDNGYGLDKDKIHRCSGNLKWLTKRMFFGYSDKTPINGVTPIGMYGNGFKSGSMRLGKDAIVFSKSKSVSCVGMLSQTYLEEIEEHKASLQDILRYSPFNKEDDILAEIEAISSHGSETGTRIITWNLRSTSSRPSEFDFERDRYDFRIPSELDETMKDAVPSQATKSNTPESVSSLRAYCSILYLKPRMQIIIRGKMVKSQLIAKTLASVRKDHYKPTFLTKRIPITFGYNTKSKDQYGIMMYHKNRLIKAYERVGCQLKANKEGVGVIGIIECFFLEPTHNKQSLMRQISTGKQ
;
A
#
# COMPACT_ATOMS: atom_id res chain seq x y z
N MET A 1 -2.66 -38.29 2.57
CA MET A 1 -3.70 -38.17 1.52
C MET A 1 -5.04 -38.35 2.20
N ALA A 2 -5.97 -37.40 2.04
CA ALA A 2 -7.27 -37.46 2.71
C ALA A 2 -8.19 -38.48 2.02
N ALA A 3 -8.85 -39.33 2.80
CA ALA A 3 -9.80 -40.31 2.32
C ALA A 3 -11.02 -39.60 1.68
N GLN A 4 -11.39 -40.02 0.47
CA GLN A 4 -12.59 -39.54 -0.22
C GLN A 4 -13.83 -40.11 0.49
N GLY A 5 -14.57 -39.25 1.19
CA GLY A 5 -15.95 -39.51 1.59
C GLY A 5 -16.92 -38.91 0.58
N ASP A 6 -18.01 -39.61 0.29
CA ASP A 6 -19.06 -39.29 -0.70
C ASP A 6 -19.93 -38.05 -0.38
N ARG A 7 -19.49 -37.17 0.52
CA ARG A 7 -20.04 -35.82 0.69
C ARG A 7 -18.88 -34.84 0.71
N GLY A 8 -18.76 -34.03 -0.35
CA GLY A 8 -17.72 -33.01 -0.46
C GLY A 8 -17.72 -32.10 0.77
N VAL A 9 -16.54 -31.85 1.34
CA VAL A 9 -16.38 -30.87 2.42
C VAL A 9 -16.77 -29.49 1.86
N PRO A 10 -17.69 -28.74 2.51
CA PRO A 10 -18.11 -27.44 2.02
C PRO A 10 -16.92 -26.47 1.99
N LEU A 11 -16.84 -25.67 0.93
CA LEU A 11 -15.83 -24.62 0.82
C LEU A 11 -16.15 -23.49 1.80
N SER A 12 -15.13 -22.94 2.44
CA SER A 12 -15.27 -21.67 3.15
C SER A 12 -15.56 -20.57 2.12
N THR A 13 -16.69 -19.88 2.28
CA THR A 13 -17.13 -18.81 1.39
C THR A 13 -16.94 -17.44 2.05
N LEU A 14 -16.84 -16.40 1.23
CA LEU A 14 -16.75 -15.02 1.69
C LEU A 14 -18.04 -14.28 1.35
N SER A 15 -18.62 -13.61 2.34
CA SER A 15 -19.72 -12.68 2.12
C SER A 15 -19.19 -11.38 1.50
N PRO A 16 -19.94 -10.70 0.61
CA PRO A 16 -19.61 -9.35 0.14
C PRO A 16 -19.27 -8.35 1.26
N LYS A 17 -19.94 -8.48 2.42
CA LYS A 17 -19.69 -7.65 3.62
C LYS A 17 -18.24 -7.77 4.13
N TYR A 18 -17.54 -8.85 3.79
CA TYR A 18 -16.14 -9.04 4.14
C TYR A 18 -15.22 -8.02 3.46
N LEU A 19 -15.57 -7.49 2.28
CA LEU A 19 -14.78 -6.44 1.63
C LEU A 19 -14.66 -5.20 2.52
N HIS A 20 -15.78 -4.75 3.08
CA HIS A 20 -15.81 -3.67 4.05
C HIS A 20 -15.03 -4.02 5.31
N ALA A 21 -15.33 -5.18 5.93
CA ALA A 21 -14.67 -5.61 7.16
C ALA A 21 -13.14 -5.65 7.01
N ASN A 22 -12.65 -6.17 5.88
CA ASN A 22 -11.22 -6.24 5.58
C ASN A 22 -10.56 -4.85 5.41
N SER A 23 -11.29 -3.88 4.87
CA SER A 23 -10.81 -2.50 4.70
C SER A 23 -10.55 -1.79 6.04
N THR A 24 -11.26 -2.18 7.10
CA THR A 24 -11.15 -1.55 8.44
C THR A 24 -9.79 -1.74 9.10
N SER A 25 -8.97 -2.67 8.58
CA SER A 25 -7.58 -2.83 9.01
C SER A 25 -6.72 -1.58 8.76
N HIS A 26 -7.10 -0.75 7.79
CA HIS A 26 -6.46 0.53 7.51
C HIS A 26 -7.25 1.67 8.14
N THR A 27 -6.76 2.19 9.26
CA THR A 27 -7.29 3.41 9.88
C THR A 27 -6.83 4.66 9.13
N TRP A 28 -5.55 4.67 8.74
CA TRP A 28 -4.90 5.78 8.05
C TRP A 28 -4.87 5.56 6.52
N PRO A 29 -5.43 6.47 5.69
CA PRO A 29 -5.61 6.22 4.26
C PRO A 29 -4.30 6.06 3.47
N PHE A 30 -3.20 6.71 3.89
CA PHE A 30 -1.91 6.51 3.20
C PHE A 30 -1.35 5.09 3.39
N SER A 31 -1.73 4.38 4.46
CA SER A 31 -1.36 2.97 4.61
C SER A 31 -2.01 2.08 3.54
N ALA A 32 -3.24 2.42 3.13
CA ALA A 32 -3.94 1.74 2.03
C ALA A 32 -3.33 2.07 0.67
N ILE A 33 -2.98 3.34 0.42
CA ILE A 33 -2.25 3.72 -0.80
C ILE A 33 -0.91 2.98 -0.89
N ALA A 34 -0.19 2.86 0.22
CA ALA A 34 1.11 2.20 0.21
C ALA A 34 1.05 0.70 -0.09
N GLU A 35 -0.08 0.01 0.16
CA GLU A 35 -0.29 -1.36 -0.33
C GLU A 35 -0.29 -1.42 -1.87
N LEU A 36 -0.86 -0.41 -2.54
CA LEU A 36 -0.88 -0.34 -4.00
C LEU A 36 0.53 -0.03 -4.55
N ILE A 37 1.24 0.90 -3.92
CA ILE A 37 2.64 1.20 -4.26
C ILE A 37 3.51 -0.05 -4.07
N ASP A 38 3.36 -0.78 -2.97
CA ASP A 38 4.12 -2.00 -2.67
C ASP A 38 3.92 -3.07 -3.76
N ASN A 39 2.70 -3.19 -4.31
CA ASN A 39 2.42 -4.16 -5.38
C ASN A 39 3.17 -3.84 -6.67
N ALA A 40 3.26 -2.57 -7.06
CA ALA A 40 4.05 -2.16 -8.23
C ALA A 40 5.56 -2.23 -7.97
N TYR A 41 5.96 -1.94 -6.73
CA TYR A 41 7.34 -1.99 -6.28
C TYR A 41 7.88 -3.42 -6.20
N ASP A 42 7.05 -4.41 -5.92
CA ASP A 42 7.48 -5.80 -5.75
C ASP A 42 8.17 -6.34 -7.01
N PRO A 43 9.16 -7.22 -6.85
CA PRO A 43 10.06 -7.58 -7.94
C PRO A 43 9.39 -8.40 -9.05
N ASP A 44 8.18 -8.94 -8.82
CA ASP A 44 7.38 -9.58 -9.85
C ASP A 44 6.71 -8.60 -10.81
N VAL A 45 6.44 -7.37 -10.37
CA VAL A 45 5.93 -6.28 -11.20
C VAL A 45 7.08 -5.37 -11.66
N ASN A 46 8.01 -5.06 -10.74
CA ASN A 46 9.27 -4.36 -10.97
C ASN A 46 9.11 -3.02 -11.72
N ALA A 47 8.05 -2.28 -11.40
CA ALA A 47 7.80 -0.99 -12.01
C ALA A 47 8.94 0.00 -11.74
N LYS A 48 9.23 0.85 -12.73
CA LYS A 48 10.22 1.93 -12.60
C LYS A 48 9.60 3.23 -12.16
N GLN A 49 8.34 3.42 -12.50
CA GLN A 49 7.54 4.60 -12.19
C GLN A 49 6.15 4.18 -11.71
N PHE A 50 5.65 4.93 -10.74
CA PHE A 50 4.30 4.77 -10.19
C PHE A 50 3.64 6.14 -10.08
N TRP A 51 2.52 6.32 -10.76
CA TRP A 51 1.74 7.55 -10.80
C TRP A 51 0.51 7.44 -9.91
N ILE A 52 0.26 8.50 -9.16
CA ILE A 52 -0.92 8.66 -8.31
C ILE A 52 -1.57 9.98 -8.70
N ASP A 53 -2.81 9.93 -9.18
CA ASP A 53 -3.55 11.11 -9.61
C ASP A 53 -5.01 11.10 -9.18
N LYS A 54 -5.60 12.30 -9.15
CA LYS A 54 -7.03 12.53 -8.98
C LYS A 54 -7.57 12.84 -10.36
N ILE A 55 -8.44 11.97 -10.84
CA ILE A 55 -9.12 12.14 -12.11
C ILE A 55 -10.61 12.34 -11.86
N VAL A 56 -11.33 12.84 -12.86
CA VAL A 56 -12.78 12.92 -12.85
C VAL A 56 -13.29 12.06 -14.01
N VAL A 57 -14.13 11.08 -13.71
CA VAL A 57 -14.76 10.23 -14.73
C VAL A 57 -16.26 10.36 -14.54
N LYS A 58 -16.97 10.89 -15.55
CA LYS A 58 -18.42 11.15 -15.49
C LYS A 58 -18.86 11.93 -14.25
N ASP A 59 -18.17 13.04 -14.00
CA ASP A 59 -18.41 13.93 -12.86
C ASP A 59 -18.16 13.31 -11.48
N GLU A 60 -17.62 12.08 -11.41
CA GLU A 60 -17.18 11.45 -10.16
C GLU A 60 -15.68 11.61 -9.94
N ASP A 61 -15.33 11.99 -8.71
CA ASP A 61 -13.95 12.04 -8.26
C ASP A 61 -13.38 10.63 -8.05
N CYS A 62 -12.29 10.32 -8.74
CA CYS A 62 -11.61 9.03 -8.67
C CYS A 62 -10.13 9.19 -8.31
N LEU A 63 -9.58 8.20 -7.62
CA LEU A 63 -8.14 8.05 -7.47
C LEU A 63 -7.63 7.06 -8.52
N SER A 64 -6.60 7.46 -9.26
CA SER A 64 -5.93 6.62 -10.24
C SER A 64 -4.51 6.28 -9.78
N PHE A 65 -4.16 5.01 -9.85
CA PHE A 65 -2.85 4.47 -9.53
C PHE A 65 -2.34 3.72 -10.76
N MET A 66 -1.22 4.15 -11.33
CA MET A 66 -0.68 3.54 -12.55
C MET A 66 0.78 3.18 -12.36
N ASP A 67 1.19 2.05 -12.92
CA ASP A 67 2.58 1.62 -12.95
C ASP A 67 2.97 1.15 -14.35
N ASN A 68 4.27 1.24 -14.65
CA ASN A 68 4.87 0.74 -15.88
C ASN A 68 5.65 -0.56 -15.68
N GLY A 69 5.21 -1.38 -14.72
CA GLY A 69 5.75 -2.71 -14.49
C GLY A 69 5.30 -3.71 -15.55
N TYR A 70 5.53 -4.99 -15.28
CA TYR A 70 5.24 -6.07 -16.23
C TYR A 70 3.75 -6.36 -16.47
N GLY A 71 2.86 -5.71 -15.70
CA GLY A 71 1.43 -6.03 -15.70
C GLY A 71 1.14 -7.42 -15.14
N LEU A 72 -0.10 -7.87 -15.29
CA LEU A 72 -0.57 -9.18 -14.88
C LEU A 72 -0.36 -10.17 -16.03
N ASP A 73 0.84 -10.74 -16.11
CA ASP A 73 1.20 -11.64 -17.21
C ASP A 73 0.59 -13.05 -17.09
N LYS A 74 0.20 -13.61 -18.25
CA LYS A 74 -0.33 -14.96 -18.41
C LYS A 74 0.75 -16.02 -18.21
N ASP A 75 2.05 -15.79 -18.41
CA ASP A 75 3.04 -16.90 -18.38
C ASP A 75 3.38 -17.46 -16.97
N LYS A 76 2.79 -16.92 -15.90
CA LYS A 76 2.69 -17.67 -14.62
C LYS A 76 1.67 -18.83 -14.67
N ILE A 77 0.96 -19.02 -15.80
CA ILE A 77 -0.11 -20.02 -16.04
C ILE A 77 0.34 -21.49 -16.11
N HIS A 78 1.59 -21.80 -16.45
CA HIS A 78 1.96 -23.19 -16.80
C HIS A 78 1.97 -24.22 -15.64
N ARG A 79 1.31 -23.95 -14.50
CA ARG A 79 1.07 -24.95 -13.46
C ARG A 79 -0.38 -25.39 -13.26
N CYS A 80 -1.38 -24.79 -13.91
CA CYS A 80 -2.76 -25.29 -13.80
C CYS A 80 -3.57 -25.05 -15.07
N SER A 81 -4.03 -26.12 -15.72
CA SER A 81 -4.95 -26.12 -16.87
C SER A 81 -6.19 -25.23 -16.64
N GLY A 82 -6.46 -24.31 -17.57
CA GLY A 82 -7.72 -23.56 -17.67
C GLY A 82 -7.54 -22.07 -17.98
N ASN A 83 -8.01 -21.65 -19.16
CA ASN A 83 -7.80 -20.34 -19.79
C ASN A 83 -8.47 -19.11 -19.12
N LEU A 84 -8.88 -19.13 -17.84
CA LEU A 84 -9.68 -18.02 -17.26
C LEU A 84 -9.43 -17.68 -15.77
N LYS A 85 -8.27 -17.98 -15.15
CA LYS A 85 -8.19 -17.95 -13.66
C LYS A 85 -7.25 -16.94 -12.99
N TRP A 86 -6.50 -16.08 -13.68
CA TRP A 86 -5.46 -15.28 -13.00
C TRP A 86 -5.92 -13.98 -12.35
N LEU A 87 -6.70 -13.16 -13.05
CA LEU A 87 -7.29 -11.97 -12.44
C LEU A 87 -8.24 -12.38 -11.29
N THR A 88 -9.02 -13.45 -11.48
CA THR A 88 -9.83 -14.05 -10.43
C THR A 88 -8.98 -14.49 -9.23
N LYS A 89 -7.84 -15.19 -9.44
CA LYS A 89 -6.86 -15.53 -8.38
C LYS A 89 -6.30 -14.31 -7.66
N ARG A 90 -5.94 -13.26 -8.38
CA ARG A 90 -5.47 -11.99 -7.79
C ARG A 90 -6.59 -11.23 -7.08
N MET A 91 -7.86 -11.53 -7.34
CA MET A 91 -9.02 -11.01 -6.60
C MET A 91 -9.41 -11.92 -5.42
N PHE A 92 -9.03 -13.20 -5.40
CA PHE A 92 -9.22 -14.08 -4.25
C PHE A 92 -8.35 -13.67 -3.05
N PHE A 93 -8.90 -13.81 -1.86
CA PHE A 93 -8.20 -13.55 -0.60
C PHE A 93 -7.15 -14.63 -0.31
N GLY A 94 -6.02 -14.23 0.28
CA GLY A 94 -4.98 -15.16 0.72
C GLY A 94 -4.06 -15.73 -0.37
N TYR A 95 -4.28 -15.41 -1.65
CA TYR A 95 -3.45 -15.92 -2.74
C TYR A 95 -2.26 -15.00 -3.04
N SER A 96 -1.03 -15.52 -2.88
CA SER A 96 0.21 -14.84 -3.24
C SER A 96 1.31 -15.86 -3.56
N ASP A 97 1.79 -15.87 -4.81
CA ASP A 97 2.92 -16.69 -5.26
C ASP A 97 4.22 -15.87 -5.36
N LYS A 98 4.32 -14.77 -4.59
CA LYS A 98 5.46 -13.85 -4.68
C LYS A 98 6.71 -14.51 -4.08
N THR A 99 7.75 -14.64 -4.90
CA THR A 99 9.06 -15.17 -4.51
C THR A 99 10.15 -14.11 -4.65
N PRO A 100 11.29 -14.25 -3.95
CA PRO A 100 12.44 -13.39 -4.19
C PRO A 100 12.96 -13.54 -5.63
N ILE A 101 13.25 -12.42 -6.29
CA ILE A 101 13.84 -12.38 -7.64
C ILE A 101 15.11 -11.52 -7.56
N ASN A 102 16.23 -12.02 -8.08
CA ASN A 102 17.53 -11.34 -8.07
C ASN A 102 17.94 -10.83 -6.66
N GLY A 103 17.66 -11.62 -5.63
CA GLY A 103 17.97 -11.27 -4.23
C GLY A 103 17.05 -10.21 -3.61
N VAL A 104 16.06 -9.70 -4.33
CA VAL A 104 15.06 -8.76 -3.80
C VAL A 104 13.85 -9.54 -3.30
N THR A 105 13.57 -9.44 -2.00
CA THR A 105 12.38 -10.07 -1.39
C THR A 105 11.14 -9.20 -1.62
N PRO A 106 9.98 -9.80 -1.99
CA PRO A 106 8.72 -9.08 -2.07
C PRO A 106 8.24 -8.61 -0.68
N ILE A 107 7.54 -7.48 -0.66
CA ILE A 107 6.86 -6.87 0.48
C ILE A 107 5.49 -7.53 0.66
N GLY A 108 4.73 -7.70 -0.43
CA GLY A 108 3.44 -8.36 -0.39
C GLY A 108 3.59 -9.88 -0.23
N MET A 109 3.07 -10.44 0.87
CA MET A 109 3.11 -11.89 1.12
C MET A 109 1.72 -12.51 1.30
N TYR A 110 0.75 -11.74 1.79
CA TYR A 110 -0.54 -12.28 2.26
C TYR A 110 -1.66 -12.27 1.19
N GLY A 111 -1.39 -11.74 0.00
CA GLY A 111 -2.39 -11.68 -1.07
C GLY A 111 -3.59 -10.76 -0.78
N ASN A 112 -3.50 -9.86 0.20
CA ASN A 112 -4.63 -9.04 0.65
C ASN A 112 -4.51 -7.53 0.41
N GLY A 113 -3.29 -7.02 0.24
CA GLY A 113 -3.02 -5.57 0.18
C GLY A 113 -3.86 -4.78 -0.82
N PHE A 114 -4.06 -5.32 -2.03
CA PHE A 114 -4.94 -4.69 -3.03
C PHE A 114 -6.39 -4.57 -2.54
N LYS A 115 -6.95 -5.63 -1.93
CA LYS A 115 -8.36 -5.66 -1.50
C LYS A 115 -8.57 -4.77 -0.29
N SER A 116 -7.72 -4.89 0.73
CA SER A 116 -7.81 -4.04 1.92
C SER A 116 -7.56 -2.57 1.58
N GLY A 117 -6.58 -2.29 0.72
CA GLY A 117 -6.21 -0.94 0.31
C GLY A 117 -7.27 -0.26 -0.57
N SER A 118 -7.69 -0.90 -1.67
CA SER A 118 -8.68 -0.32 -2.58
C SER A 118 -10.03 -0.09 -1.89
N MET A 119 -10.54 -1.07 -1.14
CA MET A 119 -11.82 -0.98 -0.41
C MET A 119 -11.76 0.00 0.78
N ARG A 120 -10.55 0.38 1.23
CA ARG A 120 -10.39 1.46 2.21
C ARG A 120 -10.56 2.83 1.57
N LEU A 121 -10.09 3.00 0.34
CA LEU A 121 -10.03 4.29 -0.36
C LEU A 121 -11.38 4.64 -1.02
N GLY A 122 -12.05 3.65 -1.60
CA GLY A 122 -13.38 3.80 -2.20
C GLY A 122 -14.20 2.52 -2.06
N LYS A 123 -15.50 2.61 -2.32
CA LYS A 123 -16.37 1.43 -2.32
C LYS A 123 -16.06 0.49 -3.46
N ASP A 124 -15.55 1.04 -4.57
CA ASP A 124 -15.42 0.35 -5.83
C ASP A 124 -14.06 0.60 -6.49
N ALA A 125 -13.55 -0.42 -7.16
CA ALA A 125 -12.26 -0.40 -7.83
C ALA A 125 -12.28 -1.19 -9.13
N ILE A 126 -11.60 -0.68 -10.16
CA ILE A 126 -11.37 -1.36 -11.43
C ILE A 126 -9.88 -1.40 -11.72
N VAL A 127 -9.42 -2.50 -12.29
CA VAL A 127 -8.03 -2.77 -12.61
C VAL A 127 -7.93 -3.07 -14.09
N PHE A 128 -7.17 -2.25 -14.80
CA PHE A 128 -6.72 -2.48 -16.16
C PHE A 128 -5.28 -2.95 -16.07
N SER A 129 -4.93 -4.05 -16.73
CA SER A 129 -3.54 -4.51 -16.75
C SER A 129 -3.17 -5.00 -18.12
N LYS A 130 -1.98 -4.60 -18.57
CA LYS A 130 -1.42 -4.91 -19.88
C LYS A 130 -0.05 -5.56 -19.66
N SER A 131 0.08 -6.83 -20.06
CA SER A 131 1.35 -7.51 -20.22
C SER A 131 1.74 -7.52 -21.71
N LYS A 132 2.90 -8.12 -22.04
CA LYS A 132 3.34 -8.26 -23.42
C LYS A 132 2.39 -9.10 -24.29
N SER A 133 1.61 -9.98 -23.67
CA SER A 133 0.81 -11.00 -24.36
C SER A 133 -0.70 -10.81 -24.15
N VAL A 134 -1.12 -10.07 -23.12
CA VAL A 134 -2.53 -9.96 -22.73
C VAL A 134 -2.84 -8.60 -22.13
N SER A 135 -4.05 -8.12 -22.41
CA SER A 135 -4.71 -7.12 -21.58
C SER A 135 -5.89 -7.74 -20.85
N CYS A 136 -6.11 -7.35 -19.59
CA CYS A 136 -7.25 -7.80 -18.80
C CYS A 136 -7.83 -6.66 -17.97
N VAL A 137 -9.13 -6.78 -17.70
CA VAL A 137 -9.90 -5.82 -16.91
C VAL A 137 -10.64 -6.57 -15.83
N GLY A 138 -10.58 -6.08 -14.59
CA GLY A 138 -11.26 -6.66 -13.44
C GLY A 138 -11.85 -5.60 -12.53
N MET A 139 -13.06 -5.84 -12.03
CA MET A 139 -13.76 -4.92 -11.15
C MET A 139 -14.04 -5.59 -9.80
N LEU A 140 -13.68 -4.92 -8.71
CA LEU A 140 -14.03 -5.25 -7.34
C LEU A 140 -14.91 -4.13 -6.80
N SER A 141 -16.23 -4.38 -6.73
CA SER A 141 -17.22 -3.35 -6.41
C SER A 141 -18.15 -3.83 -5.29
N GLN A 142 -18.27 -3.05 -4.22
CA GLN A 142 -19.27 -3.29 -3.17
C GLN A 142 -20.66 -2.95 -3.69
N THR A 143 -20.80 -1.88 -4.48
CA THR A 143 -22.06 -1.43 -5.08
C THR A 143 -22.67 -2.53 -5.97
N TYR A 144 -21.87 -3.11 -6.87
CA TYR A 144 -22.27 -4.26 -7.69
C TYR A 144 -22.73 -5.46 -6.86
N LEU A 145 -21.98 -5.83 -5.81
CA LEU A 145 -22.30 -7.01 -5.00
C LEU A 145 -23.53 -6.82 -4.08
N GLU A 146 -23.95 -5.59 -3.84
CA GLU A 146 -25.19 -5.28 -3.11
C GLU A 146 -26.43 -5.37 -4.02
N GLU A 147 -26.27 -5.17 -5.33
CA GLU A 147 -27.39 -5.08 -6.29
C GLU A 147 -27.69 -6.37 -7.06
N ILE A 148 -26.76 -7.34 -7.13
CA ILE A 148 -26.95 -8.59 -7.90
C ILE A 148 -27.40 -9.77 -7.04
N GLU A 149 -28.25 -10.63 -7.62
CA GLU A 149 -28.65 -11.93 -7.03
C GLU A 149 -27.91 -13.12 -7.67
N GLU A 150 -27.50 -13.04 -8.95
CA GLU A 150 -26.75 -14.08 -9.67
C GLU A 150 -25.63 -13.48 -10.54
N HIS A 151 -24.49 -14.18 -10.63
CA HIS A 151 -23.35 -13.78 -11.45
C HIS A 151 -23.52 -14.20 -12.93
N LYS A 152 -23.71 -13.25 -13.86
CA LYS A 152 -23.63 -13.53 -15.31
C LYS A 152 -22.85 -12.45 -16.07
N ALA A 153 -21.75 -12.89 -16.69
CA ALA A 153 -20.92 -12.24 -17.71
C ALA A 153 -20.25 -10.88 -17.35
N SER A 154 -18.92 -10.89 -17.29
CA SER A 154 -18.07 -9.84 -16.70
C SER A 154 -18.07 -8.48 -17.40
N LEU A 155 -18.23 -8.40 -18.73
CA LEU A 155 -18.12 -7.12 -19.43
C LEU A 155 -19.38 -6.26 -19.30
N GLN A 156 -20.57 -6.85 -19.44
CA GLN A 156 -21.83 -6.11 -19.32
C GLN A 156 -21.98 -5.51 -17.92
N ASP A 157 -21.58 -6.26 -16.89
CA ASP A 157 -21.55 -5.77 -15.51
C ASP A 157 -20.56 -4.61 -15.34
N ILE A 158 -19.36 -4.71 -15.91
CA ILE A 158 -18.39 -3.60 -15.90
C ILE A 158 -18.99 -2.37 -16.59
N LEU A 159 -19.60 -2.53 -17.77
CA LEU A 159 -20.22 -1.43 -18.51
C LEU A 159 -21.44 -0.84 -17.81
N ARG A 160 -22.08 -1.58 -16.90
CA ARG A 160 -23.26 -1.12 -16.16
C ARG A 160 -22.89 -0.44 -14.85
N TYR A 161 -21.97 -1.03 -14.08
CA TYR A 161 -21.70 -0.62 -12.69
C TYR A 161 -20.38 0.12 -12.50
N SER A 162 -19.52 0.20 -13.52
CA SER A 162 -18.33 1.06 -13.49
C SER A 162 -18.61 2.43 -14.12
N PRO A 163 -17.75 3.43 -13.90
CA PRO A 163 -17.81 4.72 -14.58
C PRO A 163 -17.60 4.65 -16.12
N PHE A 164 -17.24 3.47 -16.64
CA PHE A 164 -16.92 3.24 -18.05
C PHE A 164 -18.05 2.45 -18.70
N ASN A 165 -18.99 3.15 -19.34
CA ASN A 165 -20.22 2.52 -19.86
C ASN A 165 -20.14 2.15 -21.34
N LYS A 166 -18.99 2.38 -21.99
CA LYS A 166 -18.70 1.93 -23.35
C LYS A 166 -17.42 1.12 -23.38
N GLU A 167 -17.36 0.15 -24.31
CA GLU A 167 -16.16 -0.65 -24.53
C GLU A 167 -14.98 0.23 -24.95
N ASP A 168 -15.22 1.26 -25.77
CA ASP A 168 -14.19 2.23 -26.15
C ASP A 168 -13.58 2.96 -24.94
N ASP A 169 -14.37 3.27 -23.91
CA ASP A 169 -13.87 3.90 -22.69
C ASP A 169 -12.89 2.94 -21.96
N ILE A 170 -13.24 1.65 -21.90
CA ILE A 170 -12.39 0.59 -21.31
C ILE A 170 -11.09 0.41 -22.10
N LEU A 171 -11.18 0.40 -23.43
CA LEU A 171 -10.01 0.29 -24.31
C LEU A 171 -9.09 1.50 -24.18
N ALA A 172 -9.63 2.71 -24.09
CA ALA A 172 -8.87 3.93 -23.87
C ALA A 172 -8.07 3.88 -22.56
N GLU A 173 -8.63 3.32 -21.48
CA GLU A 173 -7.92 3.15 -20.21
C GLU A 173 -6.78 2.11 -20.28
N ILE A 174 -6.92 1.07 -21.10
CA ILE A 174 -5.84 0.12 -21.39
C ILE A 174 -4.74 0.78 -22.22
N GLU A 175 -5.11 1.56 -23.24
CA GLU A 175 -4.16 2.31 -24.08
C GLU A 175 -3.39 3.36 -23.28
N ALA A 176 -4.05 3.99 -22.30
CA ALA A 176 -3.42 4.96 -21.41
C ALA A 176 -2.26 4.37 -20.60
N ILE A 177 -2.20 3.05 -20.36
CA ILE A 177 -1.03 2.40 -19.75
C ILE A 177 0.24 2.63 -20.60
N SER A 178 0.07 2.69 -21.93
CA SER A 178 1.17 2.90 -22.86
C SER A 178 1.57 4.35 -23.07
N SER A 179 0.81 5.31 -22.53
CA SER A 179 1.07 6.75 -22.68
C SER A 179 2.43 7.21 -22.13
N HIS A 180 3.03 6.44 -21.21
CA HIS A 180 4.31 6.77 -20.57
C HIS A 180 5.49 5.98 -21.17
N GLY A 181 5.39 5.54 -22.42
CA GLY A 181 6.46 4.87 -23.16
C GLY A 181 6.71 3.42 -22.74
N SER A 182 5.75 2.79 -22.06
CA SER A 182 5.81 1.38 -21.65
C SER A 182 4.81 0.54 -22.42
N GLU A 183 5.22 -0.64 -22.87
CA GLU A 183 4.30 -1.60 -23.50
C GLU A 183 3.45 -2.36 -22.47
N THR A 184 3.86 -2.33 -21.20
CA THR A 184 3.22 -3.06 -20.10
C THR A 184 2.96 -2.17 -18.88
N GLY A 185 2.02 -2.57 -18.04
CA GLY A 185 1.73 -1.88 -16.79
C GLY A 185 0.38 -2.27 -16.21
N THR A 186 0.02 -1.61 -15.11
CA THR A 186 -1.29 -1.75 -14.48
C THR A 186 -1.81 -0.37 -14.12
N ARG A 187 -3.10 -0.15 -14.35
CA ARG A 187 -3.83 1.03 -13.91
C ARG A 187 -5.02 0.60 -13.06
N ILE A 188 -5.08 1.13 -11.85
CA ILE A 188 -6.15 0.91 -10.87
C ILE A 188 -6.89 2.23 -10.74
N ILE A 189 -8.22 2.19 -10.82
CA ILE A 189 -9.07 3.35 -10.59
C ILE A 189 -10.05 2.99 -9.47
N THR A 190 -10.07 3.79 -8.41
CA THR A 190 -11.04 3.65 -7.32
C THR A 190 -11.98 4.85 -7.31
N TRP A 191 -13.28 4.59 -7.21
CA TRP A 191 -14.34 5.61 -7.15
C TRP A 191 -15.27 5.34 -5.96
N ASN A 192 -16.31 6.16 -5.81
CA ASN A 192 -17.13 6.20 -4.61
C ASN A 192 -16.24 6.34 -3.37
N LEU A 193 -15.38 7.36 -3.42
CA LEU A 193 -14.35 7.62 -2.41
C LEU A 193 -14.97 7.82 -1.04
N ARG A 194 -14.23 7.45 0.00
CA ARG A 194 -14.71 7.63 1.37
C ARG A 194 -14.91 9.12 1.68
N SER A 195 -16.13 9.47 2.07
CA SER A 195 -16.52 10.76 2.61
C SER A 195 -16.52 10.73 4.14
N THR A 196 -16.56 11.91 4.76
CA THR A 196 -16.77 12.06 6.20
C THR A 196 -18.11 12.76 6.43
N SER A 197 -18.60 12.80 7.68
CA SER A 197 -19.83 13.52 8.02
C SER A 197 -19.76 15.02 7.68
N SER A 198 -18.55 15.59 7.62
CA SER A 198 -18.32 17.00 7.36
C SER A 198 -17.80 17.32 5.96
N ARG A 199 -17.28 16.33 5.21
CA ARG A 199 -16.63 16.57 3.91
C ARG A 199 -16.92 15.49 2.88
N PRO A 200 -16.99 15.86 1.58
CA PRO A 200 -17.22 14.90 0.50
C PRO A 200 -16.06 13.91 0.30
N SER A 201 -14.84 14.22 0.79
CA SER A 201 -13.69 13.33 0.73
C SER A 201 -12.83 13.46 1.98
N GLU A 202 -12.18 12.37 2.38
CA GLU A 202 -11.10 12.36 3.39
C GLU A 202 -9.82 13.08 2.91
N PHE A 203 -9.66 13.26 1.59
CA PHE A 203 -8.52 13.96 1.02
C PHE A 203 -8.86 15.43 0.70
N ASP A 204 -7.87 16.29 0.92
CA ASP A 204 -7.84 17.66 0.41
C ASP A 204 -6.99 17.69 -0.87
N PHE A 205 -7.64 18.00 -1.99
CA PHE A 205 -7.02 18.08 -3.32
C PHE A 205 -6.61 19.51 -3.72
N GLU A 206 -7.03 20.51 -2.94
CA GLU A 206 -6.99 21.93 -3.32
C GLU A 206 -5.84 22.67 -2.65
N ARG A 207 -5.55 22.39 -1.38
CA ARG A 207 -4.51 23.10 -0.60
C ARG A 207 -3.12 23.01 -1.24
N ASP A 208 -2.80 21.87 -1.84
CA ASP A 208 -1.61 21.70 -2.68
C ASP A 208 -2.00 20.86 -3.90
N ARG A 209 -2.07 21.52 -5.06
CA ARG A 209 -2.40 20.88 -6.34
C ARG A 209 -1.47 19.72 -6.71
N TYR A 210 -0.29 19.62 -6.10
CA TYR A 210 0.69 18.56 -6.34
C TYR A 210 0.75 17.51 -5.22
N ASP A 211 -0.22 17.46 -4.31
CA ASP A 211 -0.22 16.53 -3.18
C ASP A 211 -1.62 15.99 -2.88
N PHE A 212 -1.67 14.90 -2.13
CA PHE A 212 -2.89 14.42 -1.47
C PHE A 212 -2.70 14.64 0.02
N ARG A 213 -3.50 15.52 0.61
CA ARG A 213 -3.37 15.87 2.02
C ARG A 213 -4.54 15.38 2.85
N ILE A 214 -4.27 15.02 4.09
CA ILE A 214 -5.30 14.75 5.09
C ILE A 214 -5.56 16.06 5.85
N PRO A 215 -6.80 16.57 5.88
CA PRO A 215 -7.17 17.74 6.68
C PRO A 215 -6.83 17.59 8.16
N SER A 216 -6.40 18.67 8.81
CA SER A 216 -6.02 18.67 10.23
C SER A 216 -7.15 18.27 11.18
N GLU A 217 -8.41 18.51 10.80
CA GLU A 217 -9.60 18.12 11.58
C GLU A 217 -9.78 16.59 11.65
N LEU A 218 -9.32 15.88 10.62
CA LEU A 218 -9.33 14.40 10.59
C LEU A 218 -8.07 13.81 11.24
N ASP A 219 -7.01 14.61 11.40
CA ASP A 219 -5.80 14.21 12.12
C ASP A 219 -6.07 14.02 13.64
N GLU A 220 -6.98 14.81 14.23
CA GLU A 220 -7.30 14.70 15.67
C GLU A 220 -8.04 13.41 16.03
N THR A 221 -8.86 12.86 15.13
CA THR A 221 -9.58 11.58 15.33
C THR A 221 -8.73 10.36 14.97
N MET A 222 -7.69 10.52 14.14
CA MET A 222 -6.78 9.44 13.73
C MET A 222 -5.60 9.19 14.69
N LYS A 223 -5.41 10.04 15.71
CA LYS A 223 -4.33 9.94 16.72
C LYS A 223 -4.35 8.64 17.53
N ASP A 224 -5.48 7.96 17.63
CA ASP A 224 -5.55 6.65 18.31
C ASP A 224 -4.96 5.50 17.46
N ALA A 225 -4.76 5.71 16.16
CA ALA A 225 -4.34 4.66 15.24
C ALA A 225 -2.87 4.76 14.78
N VAL A 226 -2.23 5.92 14.96
CA VAL A 226 -0.78 6.09 14.90
C VAL A 226 -0.32 6.28 16.34
N PRO A 227 0.45 5.35 16.96
CA PRO A 227 0.88 5.52 18.34
C PRO A 227 1.91 6.65 18.41
N SER A 228 1.44 7.88 18.50
CA SER A 228 2.25 9.07 18.70
C SER A 228 1.59 9.91 19.79
N GLN A 229 2.07 9.74 21.02
CA GLN A 229 1.69 10.55 22.18
C GLN A 229 2.29 11.96 22.09
N ALA A 230 1.94 12.72 21.05
CA ALA A 230 2.42 14.10 20.88
C ALA A 230 1.27 15.10 21.00
N THR A 231 1.42 16.01 21.95
CA THR A 231 0.66 17.26 22.06
C THR A 231 0.70 18.06 20.75
N LYS A 232 -0.33 18.89 20.52
CA LYS A 232 -0.76 19.54 19.26
C LYS A 232 0.27 20.23 18.33
N SER A 233 1.58 20.29 18.62
CA SER A 233 2.53 21.10 17.84
C SER A 233 3.51 20.36 16.93
N ASN A 234 3.66 19.03 17.00
CA ASN A 234 4.81 18.34 16.38
C ASN A 234 4.48 17.10 15.51
N THR A 235 3.30 17.03 14.87
CA THR A 235 2.98 15.92 13.95
C THR A 235 3.90 15.96 12.72
N PRO A 236 4.61 14.87 12.37
CA PRO A 236 5.42 14.82 11.17
C PRO A 236 4.61 15.06 9.90
N GLU A 237 5.19 15.76 8.93
CA GLU A 237 4.52 16.08 7.66
C GLU A 237 4.07 14.80 6.93
N SER A 238 4.81 13.70 7.10
CA SER A 238 4.47 12.39 6.54
C SER A 238 3.15 11.79 7.05
N VAL A 239 2.54 12.34 8.10
CA VAL A 239 1.21 11.89 8.58
C VAL A 239 0.09 12.49 7.73
N SER A 240 0.27 13.73 7.24
CA SER A 240 -0.78 14.49 6.56
C SER A 240 -0.49 14.80 5.08
N SER A 241 0.74 14.60 4.59
CA SER A 241 1.12 14.75 3.18
C SER A 241 1.55 13.40 2.59
N LEU A 242 0.86 12.96 1.54
CA LEU A 242 1.21 11.72 0.84
C LEU A 242 2.60 11.85 0.21
N ARG A 243 2.93 13.01 -0.35
CA ARG A 243 4.26 13.30 -0.90
C ARG A 243 5.36 13.17 0.15
N ALA A 244 5.17 13.71 1.34
CA ALA A 244 6.14 13.58 2.42
C ALA A 244 6.29 12.12 2.86
N TYR A 245 5.19 11.38 2.99
CA TYR A 245 5.20 9.95 3.33
C TYR A 245 5.91 9.10 2.28
N CYS A 246 5.56 9.25 1.00
CA CYS A 246 6.20 8.53 -0.11
C CYS A 246 7.70 8.82 -0.21
N SER A 247 8.15 10.00 0.23
CA SER A 247 9.58 10.34 0.23
C SER A 247 10.43 9.47 1.17
N ILE A 248 9.82 8.88 2.20
CA ILE A 248 10.49 8.06 3.22
C ILE A 248 10.02 6.60 3.22
N LEU A 249 9.07 6.24 2.34
CA LEU A 249 8.41 4.93 2.32
C LEU A 249 9.38 3.77 2.14
N TYR A 250 10.46 3.98 1.37
CA TYR A 250 11.46 2.97 1.09
C TYR A 250 12.85 3.38 1.59
N LEU A 251 13.52 2.48 2.32
CA LEU A 251 14.86 2.72 2.85
C LEU A 251 15.89 2.96 1.73
N LYS A 252 15.77 2.19 0.65
CA LYS A 252 16.52 2.29 -0.60
C LYS A 252 15.52 2.31 -1.76
N PRO A 253 15.09 3.49 -2.22
CA PRO A 253 14.10 3.60 -3.29
C PRO A 253 14.71 3.15 -4.64
N ARG A 254 13.97 2.31 -5.38
CA ARG A 254 14.32 1.83 -6.74
C ARG A 254 13.21 2.06 -7.78
N MET A 255 12.11 2.69 -7.36
CA MET A 255 10.98 3.11 -8.19
C MET A 255 10.72 4.59 -7.94
N GLN A 256 10.46 5.36 -8.98
CA GLN A 256 10.06 6.76 -8.89
C GLN A 256 8.56 6.83 -8.61
N ILE A 257 8.16 7.64 -7.63
CA ILE A 257 6.75 7.91 -7.33
C ILE A 257 6.43 9.30 -7.87
N ILE A 258 5.33 9.42 -8.60
CA ILE A 258 4.83 10.66 -9.18
C ILE A 258 3.44 10.90 -8.60
N ILE A 259 3.24 12.04 -7.94
CA ILE A 259 1.95 12.42 -7.37
C ILE A 259 1.47 13.66 -8.09
N ARG A 260 0.26 13.63 -8.66
CA ARG A 260 -0.39 14.77 -9.33
C ARG A 260 0.54 15.39 -10.38
N GLY A 261 1.10 14.55 -11.25
CA GLY A 261 2.07 14.94 -12.29
C GLY A 261 3.47 15.36 -11.81
N LYS A 262 3.76 15.42 -10.50
CA LYS A 262 5.07 15.87 -9.98
C LYS A 262 5.81 14.78 -9.22
N MET A 263 7.03 14.48 -9.68
CA MET A 263 7.91 13.48 -9.07
C MET A 263 8.19 13.76 -7.59
N VAL A 264 8.08 12.73 -6.76
CA VAL A 264 8.43 12.74 -5.33
C VAL A 264 9.95 12.59 -5.19
N LYS A 265 10.57 13.48 -4.42
CA LYS A 265 12.00 13.41 -4.10
C LYS A 265 12.24 12.40 -2.99
N SER A 266 12.43 11.13 -3.34
CA SER A 266 12.71 10.06 -2.38
C SER A 266 14.02 10.31 -1.61
N GLN A 267 14.01 10.01 -0.32
CA GLN A 267 15.09 10.31 0.61
C GLN A 267 15.79 9.04 1.04
N LEU A 268 17.11 9.00 0.88
CA LEU A 268 17.97 8.06 1.60
C LEU A 268 18.22 8.64 2.99
N ILE A 269 17.34 8.37 3.96
CA ILE A 269 17.35 9.03 5.28
C ILE A 269 18.73 8.98 5.92
N ALA A 270 19.43 7.84 5.87
CA ALA A 270 20.78 7.71 6.44
C ALA A 270 21.80 8.71 5.87
N LYS A 271 21.60 9.19 4.63
CA LYS A 271 22.46 10.18 3.97
C LYS A 271 22.05 11.63 4.27
N THR A 272 20.89 11.87 4.86
CA THR A 272 20.41 13.23 5.19
C THR A 272 20.74 13.63 6.63
N LEU A 273 21.30 12.70 7.43
CA LEU A 273 21.63 12.93 8.84
C LEU A 273 23.03 13.54 8.99
N ALA A 274 23.18 14.41 9.99
CA ALA A 274 24.48 14.90 10.45
C ALA A 274 25.06 14.00 11.55
N SER A 275 26.38 14.01 11.69
CA SER A 275 27.12 13.31 12.75
C SER A 275 26.75 11.82 12.88
N VAL A 276 26.70 11.14 11.74
CA VAL A 276 26.25 9.75 11.65
C VAL A 276 27.14 8.82 12.50
N ARG A 277 26.49 7.90 13.22
CA ARG A 277 27.11 6.80 13.96
C ARG A 277 26.39 5.50 13.62
N LYS A 278 27.17 4.43 13.50
CA LYS A 278 26.63 3.09 13.30
C LYS A 278 26.79 2.30 14.58
N ASP A 279 25.72 1.62 14.95
CA ASP A 279 25.67 0.69 16.07
C ASP A 279 25.10 -0.65 15.58
N HIS A 280 25.07 -1.66 16.44
CA HIS A 280 24.59 -2.98 16.11
C HIS A 280 23.72 -3.56 17.22
N TYR A 281 22.55 -4.06 16.85
CA TYR A 281 21.69 -4.83 17.74
C TYR A 281 21.87 -6.33 17.51
N LYS A 282 22.09 -7.10 18.58
CA LYS A 282 22.19 -8.56 18.54
C LYS A 282 21.23 -9.16 19.58
N PRO A 283 19.96 -9.44 19.21
CA PRO A 283 19.07 -10.17 20.10
C PRO A 283 19.56 -11.61 20.27
N THR A 284 19.23 -12.21 21.41
CA THR A 284 19.67 -13.56 21.78
C THR A 284 19.22 -14.65 20.80
N PHE A 285 18.06 -14.46 20.18
CA PHE A 285 17.48 -15.39 19.20
C PHE A 285 18.03 -15.22 17.77
N LEU A 286 18.91 -14.25 17.52
CA LEU A 286 19.55 -14.07 16.21
C LEU A 286 21.05 -14.35 16.27
N THR A 287 21.53 -15.06 15.26
CA THR A 287 22.95 -15.29 15.03
C THR A 287 23.65 -14.06 14.46
N LYS A 288 22.95 -13.28 13.62
CA LYS A 288 23.46 -12.09 12.94
C LYS A 288 23.15 -10.81 13.71
N ARG A 289 24.12 -9.90 13.72
CA ARG A 289 23.93 -8.53 14.21
C ARG A 289 23.14 -7.71 13.18
N ILE A 290 22.28 -6.83 13.66
CA ILE A 290 21.47 -5.92 12.84
C ILE A 290 22.09 -4.53 12.95
N PRO A 291 22.48 -3.89 11.84
CA PRO A 291 23.01 -2.54 11.88
C PRO A 291 21.92 -1.53 12.24
N ILE A 292 22.27 -0.58 13.09
CA ILE A 292 21.46 0.60 13.40
C ILE A 292 22.27 1.83 13.00
N THR A 293 21.66 2.77 12.30
CA THR A 293 22.30 4.04 11.96
C THR A 293 21.63 5.16 12.74
N PHE A 294 22.40 5.87 13.57
CA PHE A 294 21.97 7.06 14.27
C PHE A 294 22.57 8.32 13.64
N GLY A 295 21.88 9.44 13.76
CA GLY A 295 22.39 10.75 13.40
C GLY A 295 21.37 11.84 13.71
N TYR A 296 21.79 13.10 13.57
CA TYR A 296 20.93 14.25 13.81
C TYR A 296 20.18 14.64 12.55
N ASN A 297 18.87 14.87 12.69
CA ASN A 297 18.05 15.45 11.64
C ASN A 297 18.50 16.88 11.37
N THR A 298 18.80 17.16 10.10
CA THR A 298 19.26 18.47 9.62
C THR A 298 18.12 19.35 9.11
N LYS A 299 16.93 18.77 8.86
CA LYS A 299 15.79 19.45 8.24
C LYS A 299 14.78 19.98 9.25
N SER A 300 14.53 19.23 10.31
CA SER A 300 13.56 19.58 11.35
C SER A 300 14.04 19.08 12.70
N LYS A 301 13.89 19.91 13.74
CA LYS A 301 14.21 19.51 15.11
C LYS A 301 13.08 18.70 15.76
N ASP A 302 11.88 18.76 15.21
CA ASP A 302 10.67 18.14 15.77
C ASP A 302 10.42 16.73 15.24
N GLN A 303 10.88 16.45 14.02
CA GLN A 303 10.82 15.12 13.40
C GLN A 303 12.06 14.30 13.77
N TYR A 304 11.96 13.48 14.80
CA TYR A 304 13.07 12.63 15.25
C TYR A 304 12.56 11.29 15.80
N GLY A 305 13.43 10.38 16.24
CA GLY A 305 13.04 9.05 16.70
C GLY A 305 13.45 7.93 15.74
N ILE A 306 12.97 6.72 16.00
CA ILE A 306 13.36 5.53 15.26
C ILE A 306 12.48 5.32 14.03
N MET A 307 13.14 5.19 12.89
CA MET A 307 12.59 4.74 11.61
C MET A 307 12.78 3.23 11.50
N MET A 308 11.69 2.49 11.60
CA MET A 308 11.67 1.02 11.52
C MET A 308 11.22 0.59 10.13
N TYR A 309 12.11 -0.07 9.40
CA TYR A 309 11.84 -0.67 8.10
C TYR A 309 11.73 -2.19 8.22
N HIS A 310 11.02 -2.83 7.30
CA HIS A 310 11.00 -4.28 7.12
C HIS A 310 11.03 -4.58 5.62
N LYS A 311 12.01 -5.35 5.14
CA LYS A 311 12.21 -5.64 3.71
C LYS A 311 12.18 -4.36 2.87
N ASN A 312 13.00 -3.38 3.26
CA ASN A 312 13.12 -2.06 2.65
C ASN A 312 11.88 -1.15 2.75
N ARG A 313 10.77 -1.59 3.36
CA ARG A 313 9.51 -0.85 3.49
C ARG A 313 9.34 -0.28 4.89
N LEU A 314 9.06 1.01 4.99
CA LEU A 314 8.81 1.70 6.26
C LEU A 314 7.59 1.10 6.96
N ILE A 315 7.72 0.70 8.23
CA ILE A 315 6.60 0.19 9.05
C ILE A 315 6.19 1.23 10.08
N LYS A 316 7.17 1.85 10.75
CA LYS A 316 6.93 2.89 11.75
C LYS A 316 7.95 4.00 11.62
N ALA A 317 7.50 5.25 11.65
CA ALA A 317 8.34 6.43 11.54
C ALA A 317 8.36 7.20 12.86
N TYR A 318 9.50 7.82 13.16
CA TYR A 318 9.66 8.77 14.27
C TYR A 318 9.26 8.22 15.65
N GLU A 319 9.45 6.92 15.88
CA GLU A 319 9.10 6.30 17.16
C GLU A 319 10.02 6.79 18.27
N ARG A 320 9.46 7.38 19.32
CA ARG A 320 10.23 7.86 20.47
C ARG A 320 10.70 6.67 21.31
N VAL A 321 11.98 6.63 21.66
CA VAL A 321 12.56 5.55 22.49
C VAL A 321 13.53 6.10 23.53
N GLY A 322 13.73 5.35 24.62
CA GLY A 322 14.74 5.66 25.63
C GLY A 322 14.57 7.06 26.24
N CYS A 323 15.62 7.88 26.19
CA CYS A 323 15.58 9.25 26.72
C CYS A 323 14.60 10.18 25.98
N GLN A 324 14.24 9.87 24.73
CA GLN A 324 13.28 10.68 23.95
C GLN A 324 11.83 10.59 24.48
N LEU A 325 11.54 9.62 25.36
CA LEU A 325 10.24 9.48 26.02
C LEU A 325 10.09 10.43 27.23
N LYS A 326 11.20 10.99 27.72
CA LYS A 326 11.19 11.93 28.83
C LYS A 326 10.84 13.33 28.32
N ALA A 327 10.09 14.10 29.10
CA ALA A 327 9.77 15.49 28.81
C ALA A 327 10.96 16.43 29.07
N ASN A 328 12.09 16.19 28.39
CA ASN A 328 13.30 16.99 28.46
C ASN A 328 13.90 17.18 27.05
N LYS A 329 15.08 17.80 26.95
CA LYS A 329 15.76 18.06 25.66
C LYS A 329 16.65 16.89 25.20
N GLU A 330 16.67 15.77 25.92
CA GLU A 330 17.55 14.64 25.59
C GLU A 330 17.06 13.89 24.35
N GLY A 331 17.98 13.61 23.42
CA GLY A 331 17.67 12.86 22.21
C GLY A 331 16.82 13.61 21.17
N VAL A 332 16.48 14.89 21.40
CA VAL A 332 15.78 15.74 20.43
C VAL A 332 16.61 15.87 19.14
N GLY A 333 15.96 15.74 18.00
CA GLY A 333 16.61 15.76 16.69
C GLY A 333 17.33 14.46 16.31
N VAL A 334 17.47 13.47 17.21
CA VAL A 334 18.16 12.20 16.88
C VAL A 334 17.23 11.25 16.14
N ILE A 335 17.62 10.86 14.93
CA ILE A 335 16.98 9.80 14.15
C ILE A 335 17.81 8.52 14.26
N GLY A 336 17.15 7.41 14.56
CA GLY A 336 17.70 6.06 14.42
C GLY A 336 17.05 5.34 13.25
N ILE A 337 17.79 4.53 12.50
CA ILE A 337 17.29 3.78 11.35
C ILE A 337 17.65 2.32 11.55
N ILE A 338 16.66 1.44 11.48
CA ILE A 338 16.81 0.00 11.63
C ILE A 338 15.93 -0.75 10.62
N GLU A 339 16.45 -1.85 10.07
CA GLU A 339 15.69 -2.80 9.27
C GLU A 339 15.40 -4.08 10.07
N CYS A 340 14.15 -4.25 10.47
CA CYS A 340 13.65 -5.30 11.35
C CYS A 340 13.22 -6.56 10.59
N PHE A 341 14.11 -7.16 9.78
CA PHE A 341 13.79 -8.35 8.95
C PHE A 341 13.37 -9.61 9.75
N PHE A 342 13.55 -9.59 11.07
CA PHE A 342 13.26 -10.68 12.01
C PHE A 342 11.89 -10.54 12.69
N LEU A 343 11.18 -9.43 12.45
CA LEU A 343 9.83 -9.19 12.94
C LEU A 343 8.87 -9.22 11.76
N GLU A 344 7.67 -9.74 12.00
CA GLU A 344 6.61 -9.75 11.02
C GLU A 344 5.71 -8.52 11.21
N PRO A 345 5.38 -7.77 10.13
CA PRO A 345 4.42 -6.68 10.20
C PRO A 345 3.01 -7.15 10.56
N THR A 346 2.21 -6.26 11.14
CA THR A 346 0.76 -6.44 11.26
C THR A 346 0.09 -6.43 9.88
N HIS A 347 -1.17 -6.84 9.82
CA HIS A 347 -1.96 -6.94 8.60
C HIS A 347 -1.91 -5.69 7.69
N ASN A 348 -1.96 -4.49 8.28
CA ASN A 348 -1.92 -3.20 7.58
C ASN A 348 -0.51 -2.64 7.37
N LYS A 349 0.52 -3.39 7.80
CA LYS A 349 1.95 -3.03 7.75
C LYS A 349 2.29 -1.69 8.41
N GLN A 350 1.53 -1.28 9.43
CA GLN A 350 1.78 -0.05 10.22
C GLN A 350 2.35 -0.32 11.62
N SER A 351 2.52 -1.59 11.98
CA SER A 351 3.15 -2.01 13.23
C SER A 351 3.85 -3.35 13.04
N LEU A 352 4.63 -3.75 14.04
CA LEU A 352 5.30 -5.05 14.09
C LEU A 352 4.59 -5.93 15.11
N MET A 353 4.38 -7.20 14.79
CA MET A 353 3.76 -8.16 15.70
C MET A 353 4.65 -8.35 16.93
N ARG A 354 4.05 -8.28 18.12
CA ARG A 354 4.74 -8.62 19.36
C ARG A 354 4.93 -10.14 19.41
N GLN A 355 6.17 -10.59 19.30
CA GLN A 355 6.49 -11.95 19.72
C GLN A 355 6.49 -11.95 21.25
N ILE A 356 5.44 -12.49 21.86
CA ILE A 356 5.49 -12.84 23.28
C ILE A 356 6.57 -13.91 23.38
N SER A 357 7.73 -13.54 23.90
CA SER A 357 8.66 -14.54 24.40
C SER A 357 7.91 -15.27 25.52
N THR A 358 7.41 -16.47 25.25
CA THR A 358 7.12 -17.42 26.32
C THR A 358 8.47 -17.72 26.95
N GLY A 359 8.86 -16.91 27.92
CA GLY A 359 10.07 -17.09 28.69
C GLY A 359 9.95 -18.41 29.41
N LYS A 360 10.59 -19.45 28.89
CA LYS A 360 11.17 -20.46 29.76
C LYS A 360 12.44 -19.84 30.30
N GLN A 361 12.32 -19.29 31.51
CA GLN A 361 13.46 -19.05 32.39
C GLN A 361 14.09 -20.38 32.78
#